data_AF-A0A963SQC8-F1
#
_entry.id   AF-A0A963SQC8-F1
#
_cell.length_a   1.000
_cell.length_b   1.000
_cell.length_c   1.000
_cell.angle_alpha   90.00
_cell.angle_beta   90.00
_cell.angle_gamma   90.00
#
_symmetry.space_group_name_H-M   'P 1'
#
loop_
_entity.id
_entity.type
_entity.pdbx_description
1 polymer ?
#
loop_
_entity_poly.entity_id
_entity_poly.type
_entity_poly.pdbx_seq_one_letter_code
_entity_poly.pdbx_strand_id
1 'polypeptide(L)'
;MKAVRTTLALAAFPLTLFLVPAAAQAPGLAMLDSLQSGEWELRFRDSATSRRICVRDGRELIQIRHNDSGCSRYVVEDGSSEVTVQYTCRGNGYGRTNIRRETARLVQIESQGIVDGLPFQFTAEGRRIGPCK
;
A
#
# COMPACT_ATOMS: atom_id res chain seq x y z
N MET A 1 43.60 45.16 -50.90
CA MET A 1 44.00 45.15 -49.46
C MET A 1 42.73 44.88 -48.66
N LYS A 2 42.51 43.86 -47.83
CA LYS A 2 43.23 42.67 -47.31
C LYS A 2 42.17 41.55 -47.21
N ALA A 3 42.52 40.31 -47.51
CA ALA A 3 41.62 39.15 -47.40
C ALA A 3 41.50 38.72 -45.93
N VAL A 4 40.27 38.58 -45.42
CA VAL A 4 39.99 38.05 -44.08
C VAL A 4 39.77 36.54 -44.20
N ARG A 5 40.65 35.76 -43.59
CA ARG A 5 40.58 34.29 -43.58
C ARG A 5 39.68 33.84 -42.43
N THR A 6 38.52 33.30 -42.76
CA THR A 6 37.59 32.72 -41.79
C THR A 6 38.03 31.30 -41.44
N THR A 7 38.68 31.13 -40.29
CA THR A 7 38.97 29.81 -39.71
C THR A 7 37.68 29.17 -39.20
N LEU A 8 37.25 28.08 -39.84
CA LEU A 8 36.19 27.20 -39.35
C LEU A 8 36.72 26.43 -38.13
N ALA A 9 36.22 26.72 -36.93
CA ALA A 9 36.44 25.90 -35.75
C ALA A 9 35.32 24.86 -35.65
N LEU A 10 35.62 23.59 -35.92
CA LEU A 10 34.72 22.47 -35.58
C LEU A 10 34.73 22.29 -34.06
N ALA A 11 33.68 22.78 -33.39
CA ALA A 11 33.42 22.45 -31.99
C ALA A 11 32.75 21.07 -31.91
N ALA A 12 33.53 20.05 -31.55
CA ALA A 12 33.00 18.74 -31.19
C ALA A 12 32.29 18.86 -29.82
N PHE A 13 30.96 18.90 -29.84
CA PHE A 13 30.14 18.83 -28.62
C PHE A 13 30.10 17.37 -28.13
N PRO A 14 30.58 17.06 -26.91
CA PRO A 14 30.40 15.73 -26.34
C PRO A 14 28.92 15.54 -25.99
N LEU A 15 28.27 14.57 -26.63
CA LEU A 15 26.90 14.17 -26.33
C LEU A 15 26.89 13.35 -25.03
N THR A 16 26.82 14.02 -23.88
CA THR A 16 26.62 13.36 -22.58
C THR A 16 25.19 12.85 -22.48
N LEU A 17 25.01 11.54 -22.65
CA LEU A 17 23.77 10.83 -22.33
C LEU A 17 23.57 10.84 -20.81
N PHE A 18 22.66 11.70 -20.34
CA PHE A 18 22.20 11.67 -18.95
C PHE A 18 21.33 10.42 -18.74
N LEU A 19 21.89 9.40 -18.08
CA LEU A 19 21.14 8.31 -17.50
C LEU A 19 20.38 8.84 -16.28
N VAL A 20 19.11 9.21 -16.47
CA VAL A 20 18.23 9.54 -15.34
C VAL A 20 17.89 8.23 -14.63
N PRO A 21 18.20 8.06 -13.33
CA PRO A 21 17.77 6.88 -12.60
C PRO A 21 16.25 6.90 -12.52
N ALA A 22 15.60 5.88 -13.09
CA ALA A 22 14.18 5.66 -12.88
C ALA A 22 13.97 5.29 -11.41
N ALA A 23 13.39 6.19 -10.63
CA ALA A 23 12.95 5.87 -9.28
C ALA A 23 11.88 4.78 -9.39
N ALA A 24 12.18 3.58 -8.88
CA ALA A 24 11.19 2.53 -8.73
C ALA A 24 10.12 3.01 -7.74
N GLN A 25 8.99 3.48 -8.26
CA GLN A 25 7.81 3.75 -7.45
C GLN A 25 7.39 2.40 -6.87
N ALA A 26 7.56 2.21 -5.56
CA ALA A 26 6.94 1.09 -4.89
C ALA A 26 5.44 1.12 -5.23
N PRO A 27 4.80 -0.02 -5.55
CA PRO A 27 3.37 -0.07 -5.84
C PRO A 27 2.64 0.68 -4.74
N GLY A 28 1.99 1.77 -5.14
CA GLY A 28 1.53 2.80 -4.24
C GLY A 28 0.36 2.35 -3.36
N LEU A 29 -0.17 1.12 -3.48
CA LEU A 29 -1.43 0.72 -2.84
C LEU A 29 -2.49 1.82 -3.02
N ALA A 30 -2.54 2.42 -4.22
CA ALA A 30 -3.27 3.66 -4.49
C ALA A 30 -4.79 3.47 -4.27
N MET A 31 -5.26 2.23 -4.42
CA MET A 31 -6.59 1.81 -4.03
C MET A 31 -6.90 2.15 -2.57
N LEU A 32 -5.97 1.91 -1.64
CA LEU A 32 -6.17 2.17 -0.21
C LEU A 32 -6.24 3.67 0.11
N ASP A 33 -5.56 4.51 -0.67
CA ASP A 33 -5.66 5.98 -0.56
C ASP A 33 -7.05 6.50 -0.94
N SER A 34 -7.82 5.73 -1.71
CA SER A 34 -9.20 6.08 -2.10
C SER A 34 -10.24 5.77 -1.01
N LEU A 35 -9.85 5.10 0.08
CA LEU A 35 -10.76 4.77 1.18
C LEU A 35 -10.94 5.98 2.11
N GLN A 36 -12.16 6.19 2.58
CA GLN A 36 -12.44 7.31 3.47
C GLN A 36 -11.96 7.02 4.90
N SER A 37 -11.16 7.94 5.43
CA SER A 37 -10.78 7.96 6.84
C SER A 37 -12.01 8.12 7.76
N GLY A 38 -11.98 7.51 8.94
CA GLY A 38 -13.04 7.60 9.94
C GLY A 38 -13.14 6.39 10.85
N GLU A 39 -14.23 6.29 11.60
CA GLU A 39 -14.56 5.10 12.36
C GLU A 39 -15.14 4.04 11.41
N TRP A 40 -14.58 2.84 11.46
CA TRP A 40 -15.03 1.68 10.70
C TRP A 40 -15.49 0.57 11.66
N GLU A 41 -16.61 -0.06 11.32
CA GLU A 41 -17.04 -1.31 11.93
C GLU A 41 -16.61 -2.47 11.05
N LEU A 42 -15.88 -3.43 11.62
CA LEU A 42 -15.55 -4.69 10.98
C LEU A 42 -16.47 -5.78 11.52
N ARG A 43 -17.20 -6.44 10.63
CA ARG A 43 -18.08 -7.57 10.93
C ARG A 43 -17.42 -8.83 10.37
N PHE A 44 -16.94 -9.69 11.26
CA PHE A 44 -16.29 -10.94 10.86
C PHE A 44 -17.36 -11.95 10.40
N ARG A 45 -17.09 -12.76 9.36
CA ARG A 45 -18.05 -13.81 8.96
C ARG A 45 -17.92 -15.05 9.83
N ASP A 46 -16.71 -15.32 10.30
CA ASP A 46 -16.39 -16.54 11.06
C ASP A 46 -16.77 -16.43 12.54
N SER A 47 -17.31 -15.28 12.97
CA SER A 47 -17.84 -15.05 14.32
C SER A 47 -18.98 -14.03 14.28
N ALA A 48 -19.90 -14.08 15.23
CA ALA A 48 -20.92 -13.03 15.39
C ALA A 48 -20.37 -11.70 15.95
N THR A 49 -19.05 -11.57 16.05
CA THR A 49 -18.38 -10.41 16.64
C THR A 49 -18.21 -9.30 15.62
N SER A 50 -18.44 -8.07 16.05
CA SER A 50 -17.97 -6.87 15.35
C SER A 50 -16.96 -6.11 16.21
N ARG A 51 -16.09 -5.35 15.55
CA ARG A 51 -15.16 -4.44 16.22
C ARG A 51 -15.14 -3.10 15.53
N ARG A 52 -14.96 -2.03 16.32
CA ARG A 52 -14.78 -0.68 15.78
C ARG A 52 -13.31 -0.29 15.84
N ILE A 53 -12.84 0.32 14.76
CA ILE A 53 -11.48 0.85 14.66
C ILE A 53 -11.52 2.24 14.03
N CYS A 54 -10.65 3.13 14.49
CA CYS A 54 -10.38 4.37 13.78
C CYS A 54 -9.39 4.06 12.66
N VAL A 55 -9.79 4.31 11.42
CA VAL A 55 -8.98 4.15 10.22
C VAL A 55 -8.56 5.54 9.76
N ARG A 56 -7.29 5.89 9.94
CA ARG A 56 -6.74 7.17 9.46
C ARG A 56 -6.30 7.10 8.01
N ASP A 57 -5.77 5.96 7.63
CA ASP A 57 -5.34 5.62 6.28
C ASP A 57 -5.79 4.20 5.96
N GLY A 58 -6.15 3.92 4.70
CA GLY A 58 -6.63 2.61 4.26
C GLY A 58 -5.65 1.47 4.56
N ARG A 59 -4.35 1.75 4.70
CA ARG A 59 -3.32 0.76 5.03
C ARG A 59 -3.41 0.21 6.45
N GLU A 60 -4.17 0.86 7.35
CA GLU A 60 -4.44 0.32 8.69
C GLU A 60 -5.32 -0.95 8.62
N LEU A 61 -6.06 -1.15 7.53
CA LEU A 61 -6.86 -2.36 7.31
C LEU A 61 -6.01 -3.59 6.94
N ILE A 62 -4.75 -3.42 6.56
CA ILE A 62 -3.85 -4.54 6.18
C ILE A 62 -3.53 -5.42 7.39
N GLN A 63 -3.36 -4.82 8.57
CA GLN A 63 -2.75 -5.48 9.74
C GLN A 63 -3.73 -5.60 10.91
N ILE A 64 -4.99 -5.89 10.61
CA ILE A 64 -6.07 -6.01 11.60
C ILE A 64 -5.73 -6.90 12.80
N ARG A 65 -4.92 -7.96 12.60
CA ARG A 65 -4.51 -8.92 13.65
C ARG A 65 -3.17 -8.61 14.29
N HIS A 66 -2.38 -7.70 13.73
CA HIS A 66 -1.07 -7.30 14.24
C HIS A 66 -1.07 -5.79 14.45
N ASN A 67 -1.28 -5.35 15.69
CA ASN A 67 -1.29 -3.92 16.01
C ASN A 67 0.13 -3.34 16.20
N ASP A 68 1.17 -4.14 15.95
CA ASP A 68 2.56 -3.71 16.09
C ASP A 68 2.94 -2.70 15.01
N SER A 69 3.59 -1.62 15.44
CA SER A 69 4.27 -0.72 14.52
C SER A 69 5.54 -1.37 13.96
N GLY A 70 5.82 -1.16 12.68
CA GLY A 70 7.12 -1.52 12.09
C GLY A 70 7.21 -2.93 11.47
N CYS A 71 6.07 -3.57 11.20
CA CYS A 71 6.06 -4.78 10.38
C CYS A 71 6.49 -4.45 8.94
N SER A 72 7.41 -5.24 8.36
CA SER A 72 7.79 -5.11 6.95
C SER A 72 6.63 -5.57 6.06
N ARG A 73 6.42 -4.91 4.93
CA ARG A 73 5.33 -5.21 3.98
C ARG A 73 5.89 -5.51 2.60
N TYR A 74 5.26 -6.45 1.91
CA TYR A 74 5.50 -6.81 0.53
C TYR A 74 4.17 -6.79 -0.22
N VAL A 75 4.08 -5.95 -1.24
CA VAL A 75 2.88 -5.84 -2.08
C VAL A 75 2.89 -6.99 -3.07
N VAL A 76 1.92 -7.88 -2.95
CA VAL A 76 1.70 -9.00 -3.86
C VAL A 76 0.87 -8.54 -5.06
N GLU A 77 -0.11 -7.68 -4.81
CA GLU A 77 -1.03 -7.16 -5.82
C GLU A 77 -1.43 -5.72 -5.47
N ASP A 78 -1.45 -4.85 -6.48
CA ASP A 78 -1.83 -3.44 -6.39
C ASP A 78 -2.81 -3.08 -7.52
N GLY A 79 -4.00 -3.66 -7.46
CA GLY A 79 -5.08 -3.41 -8.41
C GLY A 79 -5.91 -2.18 -8.04
N SER A 80 -6.64 -1.64 -9.01
CA SER A 80 -7.46 -0.44 -8.80
C SER A 80 -8.65 -0.66 -7.85
N SER A 81 -9.12 -1.90 -7.66
CA SER A 81 -10.21 -2.29 -6.76
C SER A 81 -9.84 -3.37 -5.74
N GLU A 82 -8.64 -3.92 -5.82
CA GLU A 82 -8.21 -5.05 -5.01
C GLU A 82 -6.71 -4.95 -4.76
N VAL A 83 -6.29 -5.20 -3.53
CA VAL A 83 -4.86 -5.24 -3.16
C VAL A 83 -4.59 -6.45 -2.28
N THR A 84 -3.42 -7.04 -2.45
CA THR A 84 -2.94 -8.13 -1.61
C THR A 84 -1.58 -7.76 -1.04
N VAL A 85 -1.45 -7.79 0.27
CA VAL A 85 -0.20 -7.46 0.98
C VAL A 85 0.18 -8.61 1.90
N GLN A 86 1.41 -9.10 1.73
CA GLN A 86 2.09 -9.93 2.71
C GLN A 86 2.83 -9.02 3.68
N TYR A 87 2.80 -9.32 4.97
CA TYR A 87 3.57 -8.59 5.97
C TYR A 87 4.18 -9.53 7.00
N THR A 88 5.24 -9.06 7.65
CA THR A 88 5.98 -9.78 8.69
C THR A 88 6.24 -8.83 9.85
N CYS A 89 5.85 -9.24 11.05
CA CYS A 89 6.06 -8.50 12.29
C CYS A 89 7.15 -9.21 13.08
N ARG A 90 8.33 -8.57 13.18
CA ARG A 90 9.52 -9.21 13.78
C ARG A 90 9.23 -9.60 15.24
N GLY A 91 9.27 -10.89 15.51
CA GLY A 91 8.99 -11.45 16.84
C GLY A 91 7.53 -11.76 17.12
N ASN A 92 6.58 -11.34 16.27
CA ASN A 92 5.14 -11.57 16.45
C ASN A 92 4.46 -12.29 15.26
N GLY A 93 5.23 -12.78 14.29
CA GLY A 93 4.71 -13.60 13.19
C GLY A 93 4.52 -12.83 11.88
N TYR A 94 3.50 -13.20 11.12
CA TYR A 94 3.29 -12.73 9.76
C TYR A 94 1.82 -12.87 9.34
N GLY A 95 1.44 -12.16 8.28
CA GLY A 95 0.13 -12.35 7.68
C GLY A 95 0.06 -11.92 6.23
N ARG A 96 -0.88 -12.51 5.49
CA ARG A 96 -1.30 -12.05 4.17
C ARG A 96 -2.70 -11.47 4.33
N THR A 97 -2.92 -10.30 3.77
CA THR A 97 -4.23 -9.66 3.74
C THR A 97 -4.58 -9.28 2.31
N ASN A 98 -5.75 -9.72 1.85
CA ASN A 98 -6.39 -9.25 0.65
C ASN A 98 -7.51 -8.27 1.04
N ILE A 99 -7.61 -7.16 0.34
CA ILE A 99 -8.64 -6.15 0.54
C ILE A 99 -9.26 -5.84 -0.81
N ARG A 100 -10.55 -6.17 -0.97
CA ARG A 100 -11.36 -5.75 -2.11
C ARG A 100 -12.23 -4.55 -1.73
N ARG A 101 -12.16 -3.48 -2.52
CA ARG A 101 -12.97 -2.29 -2.36
C ARG A 101 -14.27 -2.42 -3.12
N GLU A 102 -15.38 -2.35 -2.39
CA GLU A 102 -16.72 -2.25 -2.96
C GLU A 102 -17.10 -0.78 -3.18
N THR A 103 -16.79 0.09 -2.21
CA THR A 103 -16.90 1.56 -2.31
C THR A 103 -15.82 2.23 -1.47
N ALA A 104 -15.70 3.56 -1.52
CA ALA A 104 -14.81 4.30 -0.61
C ALA A 104 -15.14 4.13 0.89
N ARG A 105 -16.30 3.53 1.24
CA ARG A 105 -16.78 3.31 2.61
C ARG A 105 -17.05 1.83 2.95
N LEU A 106 -16.75 0.91 2.02
CA LEU A 106 -17.08 -0.51 2.15
C LEU A 106 -15.99 -1.36 1.50
N VAL A 107 -15.45 -2.31 2.28
CA VAL A 107 -14.45 -3.26 1.81
C VAL A 107 -14.79 -4.67 2.27
N GLN A 108 -14.32 -5.66 1.52
CA GLN A 108 -14.20 -7.04 1.97
C GLN A 108 -12.73 -7.32 2.28
N ILE A 109 -12.47 -7.99 3.40
CA ILE A 109 -11.13 -8.27 3.89
C ILE A 109 -11.02 -9.76 4.13
N GLU A 110 -9.95 -10.35 3.61
CA GLU A 110 -9.52 -11.71 3.94
C GLU A 110 -8.10 -11.63 4.48
N SER A 111 -7.84 -12.27 5.62
CA SER A 111 -6.49 -12.30 6.16
C SER A 111 -6.20 -13.59 6.91
N GLN A 112 -4.96 -14.05 6.78
CA GLN A 112 -4.48 -15.27 7.39
C GLN A 112 -3.00 -15.15 7.73
N GLY A 113 -2.53 -15.96 8.68
CA GLY A 113 -1.13 -15.97 9.07
C GLY A 113 -0.90 -16.57 10.45
N ILE A 114 0.18 -16.13 11.10
CA ILE A 114 0.58 -16.51 12.44
C ILE A 114 0.68 -15.24 13.29
N VAL A 115 0.07 -15.23 14.48
CA VAL A 115 0.23 -14.19 15.51
C VAL A 115 0.43 -14.87 16.86
N ASP A 116 1.38 -14.39 17.68
CA ASP A 116 1.73 -15.01 18.96
C ASP A 116 1.99 -16.54 18.88
N GLY A 117 2.56 -17.00 17.75
CA GLY A 117 2.86 -18.41 17.49
C GLY A 117 1.64 -19.28 17.12
N LEU A 118 0.44 -18.71 17.04
CA LEU A 118 -0.79 -19.42 16.70
C LEU A 118 -1.32 -19.01 15.31
N PRO A 119 -1.88 -19.96 14.54
CA PRO A 119 -2.49 -19.64 13.27
C PRO A 119 -3.77 -18.83 13.47
N PHE A 120 -4.01 -17.91 12.53
CA PHE A 120 -5.29 -17.24 12.39
C PHE A 120 -5.70 -17.20 10.92
N GLN A 121 -7.01 -17.17 10.72
CA GLN A 121 -7.65 -16.84 9.45
C GLN A 121 -8.96 -16.14 9.77
N PHE A 122 -9.32 -15.14 8.98
CA PHE A 122 -10.66 -14.55 9.05
C PHE A 122 -11.06 -13.92 7.72
N THR A 123 -12.37 -13.80 7.53
CA THR A 123 -12.97 -12.89 6.56
C THR A 123 -13.85 -11.85 7.27
N ALA A 124 -13.88 -10.63 6.76
CA ALA A 124 -14.67 -9.53 7.34
C ALA A 124 -15.21 -8.58 6.28
N GLU A 125 -16.41 -8.04 6.54
CA GLU A 125 -16.87 -6.80 5.93
C GLU A 125 -16.41 -5.62 6.78
N GLY A 126 -15.72 -4.65 6.17
CA GLY A 126 -15.40 -3.38 6.80
C GLY A 126 -16.31 -2.28 6.26
N ARG A 127 -17.00 -1.55 7.14
CA ARG A 127 -17.89 -0.45 6.77
C ARG A 127 -17.60 0.81 7.58
N ARG A 128 -17.41 1.94 6.92
CA ARG A 128 -17.29 3.24 7.60
C ARG A 128 -18.62 3.65 8.23
N ILE A 129 -18.60 3.96 9.53
CA ILE A 129 -19.79 4.33 10.32
C ILE A 129 -19.80 5.80 10.77
N GLY A 130 -18.69 6.53 10.64
CA GLY A 130 -18.63 7.93 11.06
C GLY A 130 -17.22 8.52 11.07
N PRO A 131 -17.04 9.73 11.61
CA PRO A 131 -15.71 10.21 12.01
C PRO A 131 -15.17 9.38 13.18
N CYS A 132 -13.85 9.35 13.37
CA CYS A 132 -13.28 8.81 14.61
C CYS A 132 -13.71 9.63 15.82
N LYS A 133 -13.81 8.98 16.98
CA LYS A 133 -14.14 9.59 18.27
C LYS A 133 -12.90 9.78 19.12
#